data_AF-A0A420X143-F1
#
_entry.id   AF-A0A420X143-F1
#
_cell.length_a   1.000
_cell.length_b   1.000
_cell.length_c   1.000
_cell.angle_alpha   90.00
_cell.angle_beta   90.00
_cell.angle_gamma   90.00
#
_symmetry.space_group_name_H-M   'P 1'
#
loop_
_entity.id
_entity.type
_entity.pdbx_description
1 polymer ?
#
loop_
_entity_poly.entity_id
_entity_poly.type
_entity_poly.pdbx_seq_one_letter_code
_entity_poly.pdbx_strand_id
1 'polypeptide(L)' 'MTGITVTEARNNLYRLLDETAESHQPIVIMGKRNKAVLVSEEDWSAIQETFYLLSVPGMRESIRGG' A
#
# COMPACT_ATOMS: atom_id res chain seq x y z
N MET A 1 -10.93 -6.00 -6.44
CA MET A 1 -10.22 -4.72 -6.60
C MET A 1 -10.55 -4.14 -7.96
N THR A 2 -11.32 -3.07 -7.98
CA THR A 2 -11.52 -2.22 -9.16
C THR A 2 -10.27 -1.33 -9.30
N GLY A 3 -9.70 -1.25 -10.49
CA GLY A 3 -8.52 -0.43 -10.77
C GLY A 3 -8.86 0.74 -11.68
N ILE A 4 -8.07 1.80 -11.62
CA ILE A 4 -8.15 2.96 -12.51
C ILE A 4 -7.15 2.82 -13.65
N THR A 5 -7.38 3.50 -14.78
CA THR A 5 -6.40 3.49 -15.87
C THR A 5 -5.21 4.41 -15.57
N VAL A 6 -4.05 4.18 -16.19
CA VAL A 6 -2.90 5.12 -16.11
C VAL A 6 -3.29 6.54 -16.53
N THR A 7 -4.14 6.69 -17.54
CA THR A 7 -4.59 8.01 -18.01
C THR A 7 -5.40 8.74 -16.95
N GLU A 8 -6.31 8.04 -16.28
CA GLU A 8 -7.11 8.57 -15.18
C GLU A 8 -6.25 8.89 -13.96
N ALA A 9 -5.30 8.00 -13.62
CA ALA A 9 -4.37 8.21 -12.52
C ALA A 9 -3.52 9.47 -12.73
N ARG A 10 -2.99 9.67 -13.94
CA ARG A 10 -2.20 10.86 -14.28
C ARG A 10 -3.00 12.16 -14.10
N ASN A 11 -4.27 12.16 -14.50
CA ASN A 11 -5.12 13.34 -14.41
C ASN A 11 -5.53 13.68 -12.96
N ASN A 12 -5.45 12.71 -12.04
CA ASN A 12 -5.94 12.84 -10.67
C ASN A 12 -4.87 12.54 -9.61
N LEU A 13 -3.58 12.56 -9.96
CA LEU A 13 -2.53 11.98 -9.10
C LEU A 13 -2.49 12.60 -7.70
N TYR A 14 -2.60 13.93 -7.57
CA TYR A 14 -2.63 14.60 -6.28
C TYR A 14 -3.79 14.11 -5.40
N ARG A 15 -5.01 14.09 -5.94
CA ARG A 15 -6.20 13.60 -5.23
C ARG A 15 -6.04 12.14 -4.80
N LEU A 16 -5.42 11.30 -5.64
CA LEU A 16 -5.21 9.88 -5.34
C LEU A 16 -4.16 9.66 -4.24
N LEU A 17 -3.17 10.55 -4.12
CA LEU A 17 -2.22 10.54 -3.00
C LEU A 17 -2.93 10.84 -1.69
N ASP A 18 -3.77 11.88 -1.67
CA ASP A 18 -4.56 12.23 -0.47
C ASP A 18 -5.53 11.09 -0.12
N GLU A 19 -6.24 10.54 -1.12
CA GLU A 19 -7.20 9.45 -0.92
C GLU A 19 -6.53 8.20 -0.34
N THR A 20 -5.36 7.78 -0.83
CA THR A 20 -4.68 6.58 -0.30
C THR A 20 -4.12 6.82 1.10
N ALA A 21 -3.64 8.04 1.40
CA ALA A 21 -3.15 8.41 2.72
C ALA A 21 -4.28 8.48 3.76
N GLU A 22 -5.43 9.04 3.42
CA GLU A 22 -6.56 9.20 4.36
C GLU A 22 -7.35 7.90 4.56
N SER A 23 -7.53 7.11 3.51
CA SER A 23 -8.35 5.89 3.57
C SER A 23 -7.57 4.65 3.98
N HIS A 24 -6.24 4.69 3.93
CA HIS A 24 -5.35 3.53 4.05
C HIS A 24 -5.76 2.38 3.13
N GLN A 25 -6.31 2.71 1.95
CA GLN A 25 -6.70 1.72 0.94
C GLN A 25 -5.75 1.78 -0.28
N PRO A 26 -5.27 0.62 -0.76
CA PRO A 26 -4.46 0.56 -1.96
C PRO A 26 -5.29 0.79 -3.23
N ILE A 27 -4.74 1.56 -4.17
CA ILE A 27 -5.37 1.82 -5.47
C ILE A 27 -4.60 1.09 -6.57
N VAL A 28 -5.29 0.27 -7.35
CA VAL A 28 -4.67 -0.45 -8.48
C VAL A 28 -4.69 0.43 -9.73
N ILE A 29 -3.52 0.72 -10.30
CA ILE A 29 -3.35 1.47 -11.55
C ILE A 29 -3.06 0.47 -12.68
N MET A 30 -3.92 0.49 -13.71
CA MET A 30 -3.88 -0.42 -14.85
C MET A 30 -3.31 0.28 -16.08
N GLY A 31 -2.11 -0.13 -16.49
CA GLY A 31 -1.51 0.24 -17.76
C GLY A 31 -1.81 -0.78 -18.86
N LYS A 32 -1.41 -0.47 -20.09
CA LYS A 32 -1.57 -1.39 -21.25
C LYS A 32 -0.72 -2.66 -21.15
N ARG A 33 0.44 -2.57 -20.48
CA ARG A 33 1.41 -3.68 -20.37
C ARG A 33 1.55 -4.21 -18.94
N ASN A 34 1.49 -3.32 -17.96
CA ASN A 34 1.76 -3.62 -16.56
C ASN A 34 0.69 -2.99 -15.66
N LYS A 35 0.61 -3.47 -14.43
CA LYS A 35 -0.19 -2.89 -13.36
C LYS A 35 0.73 -2.45 -12.23
N ALA A 36 0.30 -1.45 -11.47
CA ALA A 36 0.97 -1.00 -10.25
C ALA A 36 -0.07 -0.80 -9.15
N VAL A 37 0.40 -0.75 -7.90
CA VAL A 37 -0.43 -0.40 -6.75
C VAL A 37 0.13 0.89 -6.17
N LEU A 38 -0.74 1.88 -6.01
CA LEU A 38 -0.45 3.07 -5.21
C LEU A 38 -0.87 2.77 -3.77
N VAL A 39 0.05 2.98 -2.84
CA VAL A 39 -0.15 2.91 -1.39
C VAL A 39 0.39 4.20 -0.80
N SER A 40 -0.13 4.59 0.36
CA SER A 40 0.48 5.68 1.14
C SER A 40 1.89 5.28 1.58
N GLU A 41 2.74 6.27 1.84
CA GLU A 41 4.09 6.00 2.34
C GLU A 41 4.05 5.37 3.73
N GLU A 42 3.14 5.83 4.60
CA GLU A 42 2.93 5.28 5.93
C GLU A 42 2.55 3.80 5.89
N ASP A 43 1.58 3.42 5.04
CA ASP A 43 1.17 2.02 4.89
C ASP A 43 2.30 1.16 4.33
N TRP A 44 3.09 1.70 3.38
CA TRP A 44 4.25 1.00 2.85
C TRP A 44 5.29 0.73 3.94
N SER A 45 5.59 1.74 4.76
CA SER A 45 6.51 1.63 5.89
C SER A 45 6.01 0.63 6.94
N ALA A 46 4.71 0.65 7.27
CA ALA A 46 4.11 -0.32 8.19
C ALA A 46 4.16 -1.78 7.66
N ILE A 47 3.99 -1.97 6.34
CA ILE A 47 4.15 -3.28 5.70
C ILE A 47 5.59 -3.78 5.82
N GLN A 48 6.58 -2.91 5.56
CA GLN A 48 8.00 -3.26 5.68
C GLN A 48 8.36 -3.59 7.13
N GLU A 49 7.90 -2.80 8.10
CA GLU A 49 8.08 -3.09 9.52
C GLU A 49 7.46 -4.43 9.92
N THR A 50 6.23 -4.70 9.48
CA THR A 50 5.56 -5.97 9.75
C THR A 50 6.38 -7.14 9.20
N PHE A 51 6.89 -7.05 7.97
CA PHE A 51 7.75 -8.11 7.42
C PHE A 51 9.06 -8.24 8.19
N TYR A 52 9.66 -7.14 8.63
CA TYR A 52 10.85 -7.16 9.46
C TYR A 52 10.58 -7.87 10.79
N LEU A 53 9.53 -7.50 11.51
CA LEU A 53 9.17 -8.12 12.79
C LEU A 53 8.90 -9.62 12.61
N LEU A 54 8.16 -10.02 11.57
CA LEU A 54 7.90 -11.43 11.28
C LEU A 54 9.13 -12.24 10.87
N SER A 55 10.20 -11.57 10.40
CA SER A 55 11.48 -12.22 10.09
C SER A 55 12.28 -12.59 11.34
N VAL A 56 12.01 -11.94 12.48
CA VAL A 56 12.70 -12.21 13.74
C VAL A 56 12.09 -13.45 14.41
N PRO A 57 12.88 -14.50 14.69
CA PRO A 57 12.37 -15.73 15.31
C PRO A 57 11.70 -15.45 16.66
N GLY A 58 10.49 -15.99 16.87
CA GLY A 58 9.72 -15.83 18.12
C GLY A 58 9.06 -14.47 18.31
N MET A 59 9.27 -13.51 17.40
CA MET A 59 8.75 -12.14 17.54
C MET A 59 7.22 -12.09 17.44
N ARG A 60 6.63 -12.88 16.54
CA ARG A 60 5.17 -12.94 16.39
C ARG A 60 4.50 -13.42 17.68
N GLU A 61 5.08 -14.43 18.32
CA GLU A 61 4.61 -14.99 19.58
C GLU A 61 4.75 -13.97 20.71
N SER A 62 5.90 -13.28 20.77
CA SER A 62 6.15 -12.21 21.74
C SER A 62 5.11 -11.10 21.64
N ILE A 63 4.82 -10.58 20.43
CA ILE A 63 3.85 -9.50 20.21
C ILE A 63 2.42 -9.93 20.61
N ARG A 64 2.05 -11.20 20.39
CA ARG A 64 0.72 -11.71 20.78
C ARG A 64 0.60 -11.97 22.28
N GLY A 65 1.72 -12.16 22.98
CA GLY A 65 1.78 -12.46 24.41
C GLY A 65 1.62 -11.23 25.31
N GLY A 66 1.95 -10.04 24.80
CA GLY A 66 1.97 -8.78 25.57
C GLY A 66 3.33 -8.51 26.19
#